data_AF-A0A650EMW4-F1
#
_entry.id   AF-A0A650EMW4-F1
#
_cell.length_a   1.000
_cell.length_b   1.000
_cell.length_c   1.000
_cell.angle_alpha   90.00
_cell.angle_beta   90.00
_cell.angle_gamma   90.00
#
_symmetry.space_group_name_H-M   'P 1'
#
loop_
_entity.id
_entity.type
_entity.pdbx_description
1 polymer ?
#
loop_
_entity_poly.entity_id
_entity_poly.type
_entity_poly.pdbx_seq_one_letter_code
_entity_poly.pdbx_strand_id
1 'polypeptide(L)'
;MENKKEFIEKAESLKPQLINHQVHPISIIEVLKEPEDWSHRRKGDIANLNTLELGKDDSVCLDFGTHHVGFISLKISANVSGPDAPAYIRLKFGEHICEIAEDSAEYQGTLSSAWIQEEYIHIDVFPAEIKLPRRYAFRFLEIYVKDTSPRYKIILEHIACTTVTSANVNMVEKINHLDKDLIRMDEVAVKTMQDCMQNVFEDGPKRDRRLWLGDLRLQALVNYKTFKNYDLVKRCLYLFAGLSARNGQVSACLYTEPAPIADDIFLYDYSLFFISCLYDYYEASGDRKTLIELWDTAYRQIEIAAERVDEDGIVRDSDDWWCFLDWNKDLNKQAGAQAVFIYTLKQAKKVAETLSDSQRLLVINQLITHLCNGARNILWDTTRKFFASGANRQISYASQVWFVLAEVFDKNQNAELLKHLIKENPSVGMVTPYMYHHFIEALIQSDMKDEALQYLRSYWGAMVKDGADCFYEVYDPNDKYASPYGSRIINSYCHAWSGTPAYFIRKYYLDK
;
A
#
# COMPACT_ATOMS: atom_id res chain seq x y z
N MET A 1 17.11 17.98 8.13
CA MET A 1 17.19 16.79 8.98
C MET A 1 17.75 17.20 10.34
N GLU A 2 16.95 17.05 11.38
CA GLU A 2 17.38 17.09 12.78
C GLU A 2 17.19 15.68 13.35
N ASN A 3 18.30 14.95 13.52
CA ASN A 3 18.23 13.55 13.91
C ASN A 3 18.12 13.43 15.44
N LYS A 4 16.96 13.00 15.94
CA LYS A 4 16.78 12.68 17.36
C LYS A 4 17.31 11.29 17.64
N LYS A 5 18.61 11.21 17.95
CA LYS A 5 19.37 9.95 18.09
C LYS A 5 18.67 8.92 19.00
N GLU A 6 18.12 9.36 20.13
CA GLU A 6 17.41 8.48 21.07
C GLU A 6 16.17 7.80 20.46
N PHE A 7 15.46 8.49 19.56
CA PHE A 7 14.29 7.93 18.87
C PHE A 7 14.72 6.91 17.82
N ILE A 8 15.80 7.18 17.10
CA ILE A 8 16.38 6.23 16.14
C ILE A 8 16.88 4.98 16.87
N GLU A 9 17.58 5.14 18.00
CA GLU A 9 18.04 4.00 18.82
C GLU A 9 16.86 3.16 19.36
N LYS A 10 15.77 3.81 19.80
CA LYS A 10 14.53 3.12 20.19
C LYS A 10 13.92 2.37 19.01
N ALA A 11 13.82 2.99 17.84
CA ALA A 11 13.32 2.34 16.64
C ALA A 11 14.16 1.10 16.31
N GLU A 12 15.49 1.21 16.30
CA GLU A 12 16.41 0.10 16.02
C GLU A 12 16.29 -1.05 17.03
N SER A 13 16.04 -0.76 18.31
CA SER A 13 15.76 -1.80 19.32
C SER A 13 14.48 -2.60 19.06
N LEU A 14 13.56 -2.06 18.26
CA LEU A 14 12.28 -2.65 17.89
C LEU A 14 12.32 -3.31 16.49
N LYS A 15 13.48 -3.42 15.84
CA LYS A 15 13.60 -4.08 14.53
C LYS A 15 13.15 -5.54 14.67
N PRO A 16 12.15 -6.00 13.90
CA PRO A 16 11.63 -7.35 14.05
C PRO A 16 12.62 -8.39 13.54
N GLN A 17 12.53 -9.61 14.07
CA GLN A 17 13.10 -10.78 13.40
C GLN A 17 12.12 -11.25 12.33
N LEU A 18 12.61 -11.44 11.11
CA LEU A 18 11.79 -11.93 10.01
C LEU A 18 11.57 -13.45 10.13
N ILE A 19 10.33 -13.85 9.91
CA ILE A 19 9.87 -15.23 9.82
C ILE A 19 10.09 -15.70 8.39
N ASN A 20 10.69 -16.89 8.25
CA ASN A 20 11.03 -17.45 6.95
C ASN A 20 10.40 -18.81 6.73
N HIS A 21 9.87 -19.06 5.52
CA HIS A 21 9.35 -20.35 5.11
C HIS A 21 9.85 -20.72 3.72
N GLN A 22 10.12 -22.00 3.48
CA GLN A 22 10.44 -22.48 2.15
C GLN A 22 9.15 -22.82 1.40
N VAL A 23 9.01 -22.29 0.18
CA VAL A 23 7.90 -22.58 -0.73
C VAL A 23 8.42 -23.00 -2.10
N HIS A 24 7.63 -23.81 -2.80
CA HIS A 24 7.95 -24.37 -4.11
C HIS A 24 6.83 -24.04 -5.10
N PRO A 25 7.13 -23.97 -6.41
CA PRO A 25 6.09 -23.87 -7.43
C PRO A 25 5.14 -25.07 -7.36
N ILE A 26 3.88 -24.85 -7.70
CA ILE A 26 2.85 -25.88 -7.66
C ILE A 26 2.50 -26.41 -9.05
N SER A 27 2.82 -25.66 -10.12
CA SER A 27 2.56 -26.10 -11.49
C SER A 27 3.43 -25.41 -12.53
N ILE A 28 3.51 -26.04 -13.69
CA ILE A 28 4.01 -25.43 -14.92
C ILE A 28 2.81 -24.85 -15.66
N ILE A 29 2.90 -23.61 -16.11
CA ILE A 29 1.82 -22.89 -16.78
C ILE A 29 2.18 -22.49 -18.21
N GLU A 30 1.15 -22.16 -18.96
CA GLU A 30 1.22 -21.50 -20.26
C GLU A 30 0.53 -20.14 -20.15
N VAL A 31 1.18 -19.10 -20.67
CA VAL A 31 0.65 -17.73 -20.75
C VAL A 31 -0.16 -17.59 -22.04
N LEU A 32 -1.35 -17.03 -21.96
CA LEU A 32 -2.28 -16.91 -23.09
C LEU A 32 -2.66 -15.44 -23.31
N LYS A 33 -2.70 -15.02 -24.58
CA LYS A 33 -3.30 -13.73 -24.96
C LYS A 33 -4.80 -13.91 -25.15
N GLU A 34 -5.58 -13.28 -24.29
CA GLU A 34 -7.03 -13.17 -24.42
C GLU A 34 -7.41 -11.88 -25.18
N PRO A 35 -8.67 -11.72 -25.64
CA PRO A 35 -9.10 -10.51 -26.33
C PRO A 35 -8.91 -9.23 -25.52
N GLU A 36 -9.20 -9.28 -24.22
CA GLU A 36 -9.18 -8.10 -23.33
C GLU A 36 -7.88 -7.99 -22.53
N ASP A 37 -7.26 -9.11 -22.16
CA ASP A 37 -6.07 -9.12 -21.29
C ASP A 37 -5.19 -10.38 -21.51
N TRP A 38 -4.36 -10.72 -20.54
CA TRP A 38 -3.56 -11.94 -20.46
C TRP A 38 -4.13 -12.86 -19.39
N SER A 39 -4.08 -14.16 -19.68
CA SER A 39 -4.46 -15.21 -18.74
C SER A 39 -3.34 -16.26 -18.65
N HIS A 40 -3.52 -17.24 -17.78
CA HIS A 40 -2.69 -18.43 -17.75
C HIS A 40 -3.53 -19.68 -17.53
N ARG A 41 -3.00 -20.81 -17.98
CA ARG A 41 -3.56 -22.13 -17.66
C ARG A 41 -2.48 -23.11 -17.26
N ARG A 42 -2.85 -24.13 -16.49
CA ARG A 42 -1.96 -25.24 -16.14
C ARG A 42 -1.56 -25.99 -17.42
N LYS A 43 -0.26 -26.08 -17.68
CA LYS A 43 0.35 -26.82 -18.80
C LYS A 43 0.87 -28.20 -18.36
N GLY A 44 1.36 -28.32 -17.13
CA GLY A 44 1.94 -29.56 -16.63
C GLY A 44 2.09 -29.61 -15.12
N ASP A 45 2.38 -30.82 -14.62
CA ASP A 45 2.69 -31.05 -13.21
C ASP A 45 4.12 -30.59 -12.89
N ILE A 46 4.32 -30.01 -11.71
CA ILE A 46 5.65 -29.59 -11.27
C ILE A 46 6.60 -30.77 -11.09
N ALA A 47 6.07 -31.97 -10.83
CA ALA A 47 6.86 -33.21 -10.77
C ALA A 47 7.63 -33.50 -12.06
N ASN A 48 7.21 -32.93 -13.19
CA ASN A 48 7.86 -33.09 -14.49
C ASN A 48 8.95 -32.04 -14.77
N LEU A 49 9.18 -31.08 -13.87
CA LEU A 49 10.13 -29.98 -14.09
C LEU A 49 11.55 -30.50 -14.38
N ASN A 50 12.00 -31.52 -13.65
CA ASN A 50 13.33 -32.14 -13.81
C ASN A 50 13.45 -33.05 -15.04
N THR A 51 12.36 -33.21 -15.82
CA THR A 51 12.36 -33.93 -17.09
C THR A 51 12.36 -33.00 -18.29
N LEU A 52 12.15 -31.71 -18.08
CA LEU A 52 12.19 -30.72 -19.15
C LEU A 52 13.64 -30.40 -19.49
N GLU A 53 14.02 -30.72 -20.72
CA GLU A 53 15.29 -30.29 -21.29
C GLU A 53 15.08 -28.99 -22.09
N LEU A 54 15.67 -27.90 -21.62
CA LEU A 54 15.55 -26.57 -22.23
C LEU A 54 16.85 -26.21 -22.97
N GLY A 55 16.76 -25.97 -24.28
CA GLY A 55 17.83 -25.43 -25.10
C GLY A 55 17.64 -23.94 -25.38
N LYS A 56 18.49 -23.38 -26.25
CA LYS A 56 18.34 -22.01 -26.75
C LYS A 56 16.89 -21.72 -27.19
N ASP A 57 16.40 -20.57 -26.77
CA ASP A 57 15.07 -20.02 -27.04
C ASP A 57 13.89 -20.77 -26.39
N ASP A 58 14.14 -21.83 -25.62
CA ASP A 58 13.10 -22.47 -24.82
C ASP A 58 12.79 -21.66 -23.55
N SER A 59 11.53 -21.70 -23.11
CA SER A 59 11.10 -21.14 -21.81
C SER A 59 10.19 -22.09 -21.04
N VAL A 60 10.18 -21.91 -19.72
CA VAL A 60 9.20 -22.51 -18.82
C VAL A 60 8.70 -21.45 -17.85
N CYS A 61 7.38 -21.41 -17.66
CA CYS A 61 6.75 -20.52 -16.69
C CYS A 61 6.14 -21.33 -15.55
N LEU A 62 6.41 -20.89 -14.32
CA LEU A 62 6.05 -21.58 -13.09
C LEU A 62 5.05 -20.73 -12.30
N ASP A 63 4.02 -21.38 -11.75
CA ASP A 63 3.07 -20.77 -10.82
C ASP A 63 3.35 -21.25 -9.40
N PHE A 64 3.63 -20.32 -8.48
CA PHE A 64 3.82 -20.58 -7.05
C PHE A 64 2.50 -20.61 -6.26
N GLY A 65 1.37 -20.55 -6.96
CA GLY A 65 0.02 -20.75 -6.45
C GLY A 65 -0.60 -19.53 -5.78
N THR A 66 0.24 -18.64 -5.25
CA THR A 66 -0.15 -17.34 -4.68
C THR A 66 1.05 -16.39 -4.69
N HIS A 67 0.86 -15.17 -4.22
CA HIS A 67 1.91 -14.17 -4.11
C HIS A 67 2.93 -14.51 -3.00
N HIS A 68 4.21 -14.23 -3.21
CA HIS A 68 5.29 -14.49 -2.26
C HIS A 68 6.32 -13.36 -2.29
N VAL A 69 6.95 -13.10 -1.14
CA VAL A 69 8.05 -12.15 -0.99
C VAL A 69 9.25 -12.87 -0.39
N GLY A 70 10.38 -12.94 -1.10
CA GLY A 70 11.51 -13.74 -0.63
C GLY A 70 12.71 -13.83 -1.56
N PHE A 71 13.59 -14.78 -1.27
CA PHE A 71 14.84 -15.03 -1.99
C PHE A 71 14.78 -16.36 -2.74
N ILE A 72 15.26 -16.36 -3.98
CA ILE A 72 15.15 -17.51 -4.89
C ILE A 72 16.41 -18.37 -4.85
N SER A 73 16.20 -19.67 -4.88
CA SER A 73 17.24 -20.67 -5.06
C SER A 73 16.87 -21.66 -6.16
N LEU A 74 17.83 -22.00 -7.02
CA LEU A 74 17.69 -22.93 -8.13
C LEU A 74 18.88 -23.87 -8.22
N LYS A 75 18.61 -25.11 -8.61
CA LYS A 75 19.62 -26.10 -8.97
C LYS A 75 19.43 -26.49 -10.43
N ILE A 76 20.47 -26.28 -11.23
CA ILE A 76 20.44 -26.49 -12.68
C ILE A 76 21.55 -27.45 -13.06
N SER A 77 21.22 -28.49 -13.83
CA SER A 77 22.20 -29.40 -14.44
C SER A 77 22.13 -29.34 -15.96
N ALA A 78 23.10 -29.98 -16.61
CA ALA A 78 23.08 -30.20 -18.04
C ALA A 78 22.72 -31.67 -18.30
N ASN A 79 22.03 -31.96 -19.41
CA ASN A 79 21.70 -33.33 -19.81
C ASN A 79 22.91 -34.14 -20.31
N VAL A 80 24.11 -33.54 -20.34
CA VAL A 80 25.38 -34.17 -20.69
C VAL A 80 26.45 -33.87 -19.65
N SER A 81 27.47 -34.71 -19.55
CA SER A 81 28.56 -34.55 -18.56
C SER A 81 29.59 -33.46 -18.90
N GLY A 82 29.59 -32.95 -20.13
CA GLY A 82 30.57 -31.97 -20.61
C GLY A 82 29.94 -30.90 -21.50
N PRO A 83 29.14 -29.98 -20.94
CA PRO A 83 28.66 -28.82 -21.69
C PRO A 83 29.86 -28.00 -22.18
N ASP A 84 29.85 -27.65 -23.47
CA ASP A 84 30.98 -27.04 -24.18
C ASP A 84 30.93 -25.49 -24.23
N ALA A 85 29.91 -24.89 -23.61
CA ALA A 85 29.74 -23.45 -23.47
C ALA A 85 28.89 -23.12 -22.23
N PRO A 86 28.96 -21.89 -21.69
CA PRO A 86 28.07 -21.46 -20.61
C PRO A 86 26.60 -21.46 -21.05
N ALA A 87 25.66 -21.65 -20.12
CA ALA A 87 24.26 -21.33 -20.36
C ALA A 87 23.99 -19.88 -19.97
N TYR A 88 23.29 -19.14 -20.82
CA TYR A 88 22.82 -17.80 -20.54
C TYR A 88 21.30 -17.81 -20.37
N ILE A 89 20.83 -17.57 -19.15
CA ILE A 89 19.40 -17.59 -18.83
C ILE A 89 18.91 -16.22 -18.36
N ARG A 90 17.63 -15.96 -18.61
CA ARG A 90 16.87 -14.86 -18.01
C ARG A 90 15.84 -15.43 -17.05
N LEU A 91 15.78 -14.85 -15.86
CA LEU A 91 14.69 -15.06 -14.90
C LEU A 91 13.81 -13.81 -14.93
N LYS A 92 12.49 -13.98 -15.07
CA LYS A 92 11.52 -12.89 -15.00
C LYS A 92 10.46 -13.21 -13.95
N PHE A 93 10.26 -12.29 -13.02
CA PHE A 93 9.32 -12.44 -11.91
C PHE A 93 8.13 -11.51 -12.09
N GLY A 94 6.91 -12.03 -11.91
CA GLY A 94 5.68 -11.26 -12.00
C GLY A 94 4.76 -11.50 -10.79
N GLU A 95 4.24 -10.43 -10.20
CA GLU A 95 3.14 -10.50 -9.23
C GLU A 95 1.83 -10.85 -9.96
N HIS A 96 1.64 -10.28 -11.16
CA HIS A 96 0.52 -10.55 -12.07
C HIS A 96 1.01 -11.15 -13.40
N ILE A 97 0.14 -11.89 -14.11
CA ILE A 97 0.54 -12.62 -15.32
C ILE A 97 0.96 -11.69 -16.49
N CYS A 98 0.39 -10.48 -16.55
CA CYS A 98 0.77 -9.49 -17.55
C CYS A 98 2.25 -9.09 -17.46
N GLU A 99 2.85 -9.12 -16.26
CA GLU A 99 4.28 -8.83 -16.09
C GLU A 99 5.15 -9.92 -16.72
N ILE A 100 4.67 -11.16 -16.79
CA ILE A 100 5.36 -12.21 -17.56
C ILE A 100 5.16 -11.98 -19.06
N ALA A 101 3.92 -11.70 -19.46
CA ALA A 101 3.51 -11.67 -20.86
C ALA A 101 4.03 -10.47 -21.68
N GLU A 102 4.10 -9.30 -21.07
CA GLU A 102 4.47 -8.04 -21.75
C GLU A 102 5.99 -7.86 -21.81
N ASP A 103 6.50 -7.34 -22.93
CA ASP A 103 7.94 -7.12 -23.09
C ASP A 103 8.41 -5.94 -22.24
N SER A 104 9.33 -6.23 -21.31
CA SER A 104 9.93 -5.22 -20.45
C SER A 104 10.78 -4.21 -21.21
N ALA A 105 11.26 -4.56 -22.41
CA ALA A 105 11.97 -3.63 -23.30
C ALA A 105 11.06 -2.54 -23.89
N GLU A 106 9.75 -2.78 -23.94
CA GLU A 106 8.75 -1.81 -24.42
C GLU A 106 8.29 -0.84 -23.32
N TYR A 107 8.76 -1.00 -22.09
CA TYR A 107 8.40 -0.13 -20.98
C TYR A 107 8.72 1.33 -21.26
N GLN A 108 7.68 2.17 -21.20
CA GLN A 108 7.78 3.62 -21.21
C GLN A 108 6.99 4.16 -20.01
N GLY A 109 7.68 4.80 -19.07
CA GLY A 109 7.05 5.30 -17.86
C GLY A 109 7.92 6.25 -17.08
N THR A 110 7.37 6.79 -15.99
CA THR A 110 8.02 7.81 -15.17
C THR A 110 8.92 7.23 -14.08
N LEU A 111 8.73 5.96 -13.73
CA LEU A 111 9.52 5.25 -12.73
C LEU A 111 10.69 4.49 -13.39
N SER A 112 11.70 4.14 -12.59
CA SER A 112 12.84 3.38 -13.10
C SER A 112 12.43 1.97 -13.50
N SER A 113 12.80 1.55 -14.72
CA SER A 113 12.62 0.18 -15.19
C SER A 113 13.37 -0.86 -14.35
N ALA A 114 14.32 -0.45 -13.49
CA ALA A 114 15.02 -1.33 -12.56
C ALA A 114 14.10 -1.99 -11.51
N TRP A 115 12.87 -1.51 -11.35
CA TRP A 115 11.85 -2.19 -10.53
C TRP A 115 11.23 -3.40 -11.22
N ILE A 116 11.35 -3.52 -12.54
CA ILE A 116 10.95 -4.73 -13.26
C ILE A 116 11.94 -5.83 -12.89
N GLN A 117 11.42 -6.93 -12.37
CA GLN A 117 12.24 -7.94 -11.73
C GLN A 117 12.76 -8.95 -12.75
N GLU A 118 13.88 -8.61 -13.38
CA GLU A 118 14.64 -9.50 -14.25
C GLU A 118 16.04 -9.79 -13.68
N GLU A 119 16.56 -10.98 -14.00
CA GLU A 119 17.96 -11.36 -13.78
C GLU A 119 18.52 -12.04 -15.02
N TYR A 120 19.80 -11.78 -15.29
CA TYR A 120 20.53 -12.30 -16.44
C TYR A 120 21.76 -13.05 -15.92
N ILE A 121 21.76 -14.37 -16.05
CA ILE A 121 22.72 -15.24 -15.34
C ILE A 121 23.48 -16.09 -16.35
N HIS A 122 24.80 -16.08 -16.24
CA HIS A 122 25.69 -17.00 -16.94
C HIS A 122 26.07 -18.16 -16.01
N ILE A 123 26.00 -19.38 -16.52
CA ILE A 123 26.32 -20.61 -15.79
C ILE A 123 27.44 -21.31 -16.54
N ASP A 124 28.66 -21.21 -16.02
CA ASP A 124 29.85 -21.79 -16.65
C ASP A 124 30.07 -23.27 -16.27
N VAL A 125 29.64 -23.67 -15.07
CA VAL A 125 29.92 -24.99 -14.49
C VAL A 125 28.64 -25.66 -14.04
N PHE A 126 28.46 -26.93 -14.41
CA PHE A 126 27.28 -27.73 -14.07
C PHE A 126 27.65 -28.96 -13.23
N PRO A 127 26.77 -29.40 -12.31
CA PRO A 127 25.54 -28.72 -11.88
C PRO A 127 25.85 -27.43 -11.10
N ALA A 128 24.96 -26.44 -11.22
CA ALA A 128 25.06 -25.17 -10.50
C ALA A 128 23.94 -25.07 -9.45
N GLU A 129 24.30 -24.66 -8.24
CA GLU A 129 23.36 -24.18 -7.22
C GLU A 129 23.45 -22.67 -7.13
N ILE A 130 22.38 -21.98 -7.49
CA ILE A 130 22.31 -20.53 -7.57
C ILE A 130 21.37 -20.03 -6.48
N LYS A 131 21.85 -19.11 -5.65
CA LYS A 131 21.06 -18.39 -4.65
C LYS A 131 21.10 -16.90 -5.00
N LEU A 132 19.95 -16.34 -5.34
CA LEU A 132 19.87 -14.94 -5.74
C LEU A 132 19.89 -14.05 -4.49
N PRO A 133 20.74 -13.02 -4.45
CA PRO A 133 20.86 -12.15 -3.27
C PRO A 133 19.75 -11.10 -3.18
N ARG A 134 19.04 -10.82 -4.29
CA ARG A 134 17.94 -9.85 -4.34
C ARG A 134 16.68 -10.48 -3.75
N ARG A 135 15.90 -9.70 -3.00
CA ARG A 135 14.54 -10.08 -2.60
C ARG A 135 13.58 -9.80 -3.76
N TYR A 136 12.67 -10.71 -4.05
CA TYR A 136 11.64 -10.59 -5.10
C TYR A 136 10.24 -10.63 -4.48
N ALA A 137 9.28 -10.00 -5.15
CA ALA A 137 7.84 -10.14 -4.87
C ALA A 137 7.13 -10.65 -6.13
N PHE A 138 6.51 -11.81 -6.08
CA PHE A 138 6.02 -12.50 -7.28
C PHE A 138 5.06 -13.64 -6.94
N ARG A 139 4.27 -14.05 -7.95
CA ARG A 139 3.61 -15.36 -8.01
C ARG A 139 4.17 -16.21 -9.13
N PHE A 140 4.45 -15.58 -10.27
CA PHE A 140 4.91 -16.24 -11.48
C PHE A 140 6.41 -16.04 -11.68
N LEU A 141 7.05 -17.08 -12.20
CA LEU A 141 8.46 -17.05 -12.58
C LEU A 141 8.65 -17.70 -13.95
N GLU A 142 9.13 -16.92 -14.90
CA GLU A 142 9.62 -17.42 -16.19
C GLU A 142 11.12 -17.65 -16.14
N ILE A 143 11.56 -18.83 -16.59
CA ILE A 143 12.94 -19.13 -16.92
C ILE A 143 13.03 -19.24 -18.44
N TYR A 144 13.76 -18.32 -19.06
CA TYR A 144 14.01 -18.30 -20.50
C TYR A 144 15.49 -18.54 -20.78
N VAL A 145 15.79 -19.52 -21.63
CA VAL A 145 17.16 -19.85 -22.04
C VAL A 145 17.54 -18.98 -23.22
N LYS A 146 18.23 -17.86 -22.95
CA LYS A 146 18.69 -16.94 -24.00
C LYS A 146 19.71 -17.61 -24.93
N ASP A 147 20.62 -18.40 -24.36
CA ASP A 147 21.57 -19.17 -25.16
C ASP A 147 22.11 -20.39 -24.44
N THR A 148 22.31 -21.45 -25.20
CA THR A 148 23.15 -22.62 -24.90
C THR A 148 23.80 -23.05 -26.21
N SER A 149 24.86 -23.85 -26.14
CA SER A 149 25.32 -24.52 -27.37
C SER A 149 24.24 -25.52 -27.83
N PRO A 150 24.20 -25.87 -29.13
CA PRO A 150 23.33 -26.94 -29.63
C PRO A 150 23.67 -28.34 -29.09
N ARG A 151 24.78 -28.51 -28.35
CA ARG A 151 25.27 -29.82 -27.89
C ARG A 151 24.67 -30.28 -26.57
N TYR A 152 24.02 -29.39 -25.84
CA TYR A 152 23.40 -29.72 -24.56
C TYR A 152 22.16 -28.88 -24.30
N LYS A 153 21.39 -29.33 -23.33
CA LYS A 153 20.24 -28.62 -22.77
C LYS A 153 20.36 -28.56 -21.25
N ILE A 154 19.76 -27.54 -20.65
CA ILE A 154 19.69 -27.44 -19.19
C ILE A 154 18.47 -28.18 -18.65
N ILE A 155 18.58 -28.66 -17.42
CA ILE A 155 17.52 -29.30 -16.65
C ILE A 155 17.39 -28.57 -15.32
N LEU A 156 16.16 -28.19 -14.97
CA LEU A 156 15.83 -27.59 -13.67
C LEU A 156 15.57 -28.70 -12.65
N GLU A 157 16.55 -29.00 -11.80
CA GLU A 157 16.43 -30.06 -10.79
C GLU A 157 15.59 -29.63 -9.60
N HIS A 158 15.75 -28.39 -9.17
CA HIS A 158 15.09 -27.86 -8.00
C HIS A 158 14.92 -26.35 -8.09
N ILE A 159 13.80 -25.86 -7.58
CA ILE A 159 13.56 -24.43 -7.40
C ILE A 159 12.73 -24.19 -6.15
N ALA A 160 13.09 -23.15 -5.40
CA ALA A 160 12.39 -22.75 -4.19
C ALA A 160 12.55 -21.26 -3.91
N CYS A 161 11.56 -20.70 -3.21
CA CYS A 161 11.64 -19.38 -2.60
C CYS A 161 11.71 -19.53 -1.08
N THR A 162 12.65 -18.85 -0.45
CA THR A 162 12.63 -18.63 1.00
C THR A 162 11.90 -17.32 1.25
N THR A 163 10.64 -17.40 1.68
CA THR A 163 9.82 -16.23 1.96
C THR A 163 10.29 -15.52 3.22
N VAL A 164 9.98 -14.22 3.36
CA VAL A 164 10.32 -13.39 4.51
C VAL A 164 9.16 -12.46 4.87
N THR A 165 8.85 -12.32 6.17
CA THR A 165 7.84 -11.39 6.69
C THR A 165 7.99 -11.18 8.19
N SER A 166 7.56 -10.04 8.74
CA SER A 166 7.41 -9.83 10.18
C SER A 166 5.99 -10.16 10.69
N ALA A 167 5.07 -10.53 9.80
CA ALA A 167 3.68 -10.83 10.11
C ALA A 167 3.48 -12.32 10.37
N ASN A 168 3.19 -12.67 11.63
CA ASN A 168 2.88 -14.04 12.01
C ASN A 168 1.40 -14.35 11.72
N VAL A 169 1.12 -15.01 10.60
CA VAL A 169 -0.24 -15.38 10.18
C VAL A 169 -0.98 -16.27 11.19
N ASN A 170 -0.26 -17.01 12.04
CA ASN A 170 -0.88 -17.84 13.07
C ASN A 170 -1.56 -17.02 14.17
N MET A 171 -1.27 -15.71 14.27
CA MET A 171 -1.92 -14.79 15.20
C MET A 171 -3.27 -14.28 14.68
N VAL A 172 -3.59 -14.50 13.40
CA VAL A 172 -4.80 -13.99 12.77
C VAL A 172 -5.94 -14.99 12.97
N GLU A 173 -7.02 -14.53 13.58
CA GLU A 173 -8.24 -15.34 13.73
C GLU A 173 -8.89 -15.59 12.35
N LYS A 174 -9.20 -16.86 12.08
CA LYS A 174 -9.87 -17.27 10.85
C LYS A 174 -11.37 -16.98 10.94
N ILE A 175 -11.90 -16.38 9.89
CA ILE A 175 -13.33 -16.10 9.75
C ILE A 175 -13.93 -17.22 8.90
N ASN A 176 -14.86 -18.00 9.47
CA ASN A 176 -15.48 -19.14 8.77
C ASN A 176 -17.01 -19.04 8.69
N HIS A 177 -17.60 -18.02 9.31
CA HIS A 177 -19.06 -17.91 9.48
C HIS A 177 -19.71 -16.79 8.66
N LEU A 178 -18.94 -16.00 7.91
CA LEU A 178 -19.46 -14.96 7.01
C LEU A 178 -19.74 -15.51 5.60
N ASP A 179 -20.35 -14.68 4.76
CA ASP A 179 -20.47 -14.95 3.33
C ASP A 179 -19.09 -15.23 2.69
N LYS A 180 -19.05 -16.21 1.77
CA LYS A 180 -17.80 -16.69 1.15
C LYS A 180 -17.00 -15.59 0.45
N ASP A 181 -17.68 -14.60 -0.12
CA ASP A 181 -17.02 -13.48 -0.79
C ASP A 181 -16.30 -12.57 0.22
N LEU A 182 -16.88 -12.35 1.40
CA LEU A 182 -16.24 -11.58 2.48
C LEU A 182 -15.07 -12.34 3.10
N ILE A 183 -15.22 -13.65 3.33
CA ILE A 183 -14.11 -14.49 3.79
C ILE A 183 -12.94 -14.39 2.80
N ARG A 184 -13.21 -14.56 1.50
CA ARG A 184 -12.15 -14.47 0.49
C ARG A 184 -11.52 -13.08 0.42
N MET A 185 -12.31 -12.02 0.52
CA MET A 185 -11.81 -10.65 0.52
C MET A 185 -10.92 -10.36 1.73
N ASP A 186 -11.28 -10.87 2.90
CA ASP A 186 -10.47 -10.79 4.12
C ASP A 186 -9.15 -11.57 3.96
N GLU A 187 -9.18 -12.79 3.41
CA GLU A 187 -7.97 -13.58 3.16
C GLU A 187 -6.97 -12.85 2.24
N VAL A 188 -7.46 -12.27 1.13
CA VAL A 188 -6.63 -11.50 0.19
C VAL A 188 -6.08 -10.24 0.87
N ALA A 189 -6.87 -9.54 1.68
CA ALA A 189 -6.41 -8.40 2.46
C ALA A 189 -5.33 -8.78 3.49
N VAL A 190 -5.52 -9.88 4.23
CA VAL A 190 -4.55 -10.38 5.20
C VAL A 190 -3.25 -10.78 4.50
N LYS A 191 -3.33 -11.43 3.33
CA LYS A 191 -2.17 -11.80 2.52
C LYS A 191 -1.41 -10.57 2.02
N THR A 192 -2.12 -9.56 1.53
CA THR A 192 -1.54 -8.26 1.12
C THR A 192 -0.72 -7.65 2.26
N MET A 193 -1.30 -7.59 3.46
CA MET A 193 -0.63 -7.05 4.64
C MET A 193 0.57 -7.88 5.07
N GLN A 194 0.45 -9.20 5.05
CA GLN A 194 1.53 -10.11 5.44
C GLN A 194 2.79 -9.85 4.60
N ASP A 195 2.60 -9.70 3.29
CA ASP A 195 3.71 -9.55 2.35
C ASP A 195 4.34 -8.15 2.40
N CYS A 196 3.56 -7.12 2.76
CA CYS A 196 4.03 -5.75 3.01
C CYS A 196 4.68 -5.54 4.39
N MET A 197 4.42 -6.42 5.37
CA MET A 197 5.00 -6.33 6.71
C MET A 197 6.39 -6.97 6.76
N GLN A 198 7.43 -6.14 6.82
CA GLN A 198 8.85 -6.52 6.75
C GLN A 198 9.62 -5.91 7.94
N ASN A 199 10.82 -5.35 7.71
CA ASN A 199 11.52 -4.58 8.76
C ASN A 199 10.79 -3.28 9.16
N VAL A 200 9.86 -2.86 8.31
CA VAL A 200 8.89 -1.77 8.44
C VAL A 200 7.59 -2.20 7.75
N PHE A 201 6.56 -1.39 7.84
CA PHE A 201 5.40 -1.48 6.96
C PHE A 201 5.77 -0.90 5.58
N GLU A 202 6.11 -1.77 4.63
CA GLU A 202 6.38 -1.35 3.25
C GLU A 202 5.06 -1.02 2.55
N ASP A 203 5.06 -0.06 1.63
CA ASP A 203 3.94 0.26 0.75
C ASP A 203 3.61 -0.93 -0.18
N GLY A 204 4.63 -1.42 -0.89
CA GLY A 204 4.56 -2.62 -1.73
C GLY A 204 5.91 -3.35 -1.79
N PRO A 205 5.92 -4.71 -1.76
CA PRO A 205 7.14 -5.48 -1.58
C PRO A 205 7.95 -5.65 -2.87
N LYS A 206 7.32 -5.50 -4.05
CA LYS A 206 8.04 -5.31 -5.33
C LYS A 206 8.64 -3.91 -5.36
N ARG A 207 7.79 -2.91 -5.12
CA ARG A 207 8.03 -1.48 -5.24
C ARG A 207 7.00 -0.74 -4.37
N ASP A 208 7.36 0.33 -3.66
CA ASP A 208 8.70 0.93 -3.55
C ASP A 208 9.60 0.30 -2.47
N ARG A 209 9.09 -0.69 -1.73
CA ARG A 209 9.75 -1.33 -0.58
C ARG A 209 10.06 -0.34 0.55
N ARG A 210 9.18 0.64 0.73
CA ARG A 210 9.45 1.82 1.56
C ARG A 210 8.35 2.08 2.56
N LEU A 211 8.74 2.75 3.65
CA LEU A 211 7.80 3.19 4.66
C LEU A 211 7.23 4.56 4.26
N TRP A 212 5.98 4.58 3.82
CA TRP A 212 5.21 5.79 3.54
C TRP A 212 4.19 6.04 4.66
N LEU A 213 4.02 7.31 5.05
CA LEU A 213 3.22 7.64 6.23
C LEU A 213 1.71 7.51 5.99
N GLY A 214 1.24 7.80 4.78
CA GLY A 214 -0.14 7.53 4.35
C GLY A 214 -0.44 6.04 4.45
N ASP A 215 0.38 5.19 3.83
CA ASP A 215 0.27 3.73 3.87
C ASP A 215 0.34 3.18 5.29
N LEU A 216 1.29 3.65 6.11
CA LEU A 216 1.45 3.23 7.49
C LEU A 216 0.14 3.37 8.27
N ARG A 217 -0.60 4.48 8.08
CA ARG A 217 -1.88 4.70 8.77
C ARG A 217 -2.85 3.55 8.49
N LEU A 218 -3.05 3.21 7.23
CA LEU A 218 -4.01 2.18 6.83
C LEU A 218 -3.52 0.77 7.22
N GLN A 219 -2.23 0.50 7.05
CA GLN A 219 -1.61 -0.75 7.49
C GLN A 219 -1.76 -0.97 8.99
N ALA A 220 -1.55 0.08 9.79
CA ALA A 220 -1.68 0.00 11.24
C ALA A 220 -3.11 -0.37 11.67
N LEU A 221 -4.13 0.25 11.07
CA LEU A 221 -5.54 -0.06 11.34
C LEU A 221 -5.86 -1.54 11.10
N VAL A 222 -5.37 -2.09 9.98
CA VAL A 222 -5.57 -3.50 9.65
C VAL A 222 -4.80 -4.40 10.61
N ASN A 223 -3.52 -4.08 10.88
CA ASN A 223 -2.68 -4.79 11.83
C ASN A 223 -3.34 -4.93 13.22
N TYR A 224 -4.01 -3.90 13.74
CA TYR A 224 -4.71 -3.98 15.03
C TYR A 224 -5.86 -4.99 15.06
N LYS A 225 -6.41 -5.36 13.89
CA LYS A 225 -7.48 -6.35 13.74
C LYS A 225 -6.98 -7.72 13.27
N THR A 226 -5.71 -7.84 12.89
CA THR A 226 -5.10 -9.07 12.37
C THR A 226 -3.90 -9.48 13.22
N PHE A 227 -2.69 -9.07 12.86
CA PHE A 227 -1.43 -9.56 13.43
C PHE A 227 -1.09 -9.00 14.80
N LYS A 228 -1.66 -7.83 15.15
CA LYS A 228 -1.44 -7.11 16.42
C LYS A 228 0.05 -6.90 16.73
N ASN A 229 0.86 -6.65 15.70
CA ASN A 229 2.27 -6.32 15.87
C ASN A 229 2.40 -4.82 16.23
N TYR A 230 2.19 -4.50 17.50
CA TYR A 230 2.25 -3.13 18.01
C TYR A 230 3.68 -2.57 17.99
N ASP A 231 4.69 -3.41 18.20
CA ASP A 231 6.10 -3.00 18.22
C ASP A 231 6.57 -2.51 16.84
N LEU A 232 6.08 -3.11 15.74
CA LEU A 232 6.39 -2.63 14.40
C LEU A 232 5.79 -1.23 14.14
N VAL A 233 4.57 -0.97 14.62
CA VAL A 233 3.95 0.36 14.47
C VAL A 233 4.74 1.38 15.28
N LYS A 234 5.06 1.03 16.53
CA LYS A 234 5.89 1.83 17.42
C LYS A 234 7.23 2.16 16.77
N ARG A 235 7.92 1.17 16.21
CA ARG A 235 9.18 1.36 15.45
C ARG A 235 9.00 2.41 14.36
N CYS A 236 7.98 2.28 13.52
CA CYS A 236 7.74 3.20 12.40
C CYS A 236 7.46 4.63 12.88
N LEU A 237 6.67 4.80 13.96
CA LEU A 237 6.43 6.10 14.59
C LEU A 237 7.72 6.76 15.10
N TYR A 238 8.60 6.01 15.77
CA TYR A 238 9.90 6.52 16.20
C TYR A 238 10.84 6.83 15.03
N LEU A 239 10.78 6.09 13.92
CA LEU A 239 11.57 6.40 12.72
C LEU A 239 11.16 7.77 12.13
N PHE A 240 9.86 8.02 11.93
CA PHE A 240 9.38 9.32 11.43
C PHE A 240 9.72 10.46 12.39
N ALA A 241 9.53 10.25 13.70
CA ALA A 241 9.86 11.26 14.69
C ALA A 241 11.36 11.51 14.85
N GLY A 242 12.18 10.47 14.64
CA GLY A 242 13.62 10.52 14.76
C GLY A 242 14.34 11.18 13.59
N LEU A 243 13.69 11.23 12.43
CA LEU A 243 14.25 11.69 11.15
C LEU A 243 13.53 12.93 10.59
N SER A 244 12.94 13.77 11.44
CA SER A 244 12.21 14.96 10.98
C SER A 244 13.14 16.02 10.36
N ALA A 245 12.55 16.90 9.56
CA ALA A 245 13.22 18.08 9.04
C ALA A 245 13.66 19.05 10.16
N ARG A 246 14.48 20.04 9.83
CA ARG A 246 15.01 21.02 10.81
C ARG A 246 13.92 21.89 11.43
N ASN A 247 12.82 22.12 10.71
CA ASN A 247 11.65 22.82 11.23
C ASN A 247 10.73 21.88 12.03
N GLY A 248 11.07 20.61 12.20
CA GLY A 248 10.28 19.59 12.88
C GLY A 248 9.24 18.88 12.01
N GLN A 249 9.16 19.17 10.71
CA GLN A 249 8.21 18.49 9.81
C GLN A 249 8.62 17.02 9.60
N VAL A 250 7.67 16.09 9.70
CA VAL A 250 7.92 14.70 9.33
C VAL A 250 7.88 14.54 7.81
N SER A 251 8.80 13.74 7.26
CA SER A 251 8.81 13.44 5.82
C SER A 251 7.63 12.53 5.44
N ALA A 252 7.26 12.53 4.16
CA ALA A 252 6.24 11.63 3.63
C ALA A 252 6.68 10.15 3.70
N CYS A 253 7.99 9.89 3.62
CA CYS A 253 8.53 8.55 3.51
C CYS A 253 9.98 8.43 3.96
N LEU A 254 10.37 7.21 4.33
CA LEU A 254 11.69 6.89 4.85
C LEU A 254 12.34 5.73 4.09
N TYR A 255 13.66 5.83 3.94
CA TYR A 255 14.54 4.71 3.59
C TYR A 255 15.07 4.09 4.89
N THR A 256 15.28 2.78 4.89
CA THR A 256 15.78 2.06 6.07
C THR A 256 17.15 1.42 5.87
N GLU A 257 17.63 1.37 4.62
CA GLU A 257 18.89 0.74 4.23
C GLU A 257 19.72 1.73 3.38
N PRO A 258 21.06 1.75 3.53
CA PRO A 258 21.86 0.99 4.49
C PRO A 258 21.74 1.51 5.94
N ALA A 259 21.03 2.64 6.13
CA ALA A 259 20.67 3.18 7.43
C ALA A 259 19.37 3.99 7.30
N PRO A 260 18.63 4.24 8.40
CA PRO A 260 17.43 5.07 8.38
C PRO A 260 17.71 6.51 7.92
N ILE A 261 17.04 6.93 6.85
CA ILE A 261 17.15 8.28 6.26
C ILE A 261 15.74 8.70 5.81
N ALA A 262 15.33 9.93 6.11
CA ALA A 262 14.10 10.47 5.55
C ALA A 262 14.32 11.03 4.14
N ASP A 263 13.31 10.87 3.30
CA ASP A 263 13.28 11.52 1.99
C ASP A 263 13.07 13.03 2.14
N ASP A 264 13.38 13.80 1.09
CA ASP A 264 13.13 15.25 1.04
C ASP A 264 11.73 15.62 0.53
N ILE A 265 10.85 14.61 0.40
CA ILE A 265 9.45 14.76 0.03
C ILE A 265 8.62 15.08 1.28
N PHE A 266 7.94 16.24 1.26
CA PHE A 266 7.05 16.67 2.33
C PHE A 266 5.64 16.88 1.79
N LEU A 267 4.71 16.02 2.21
CA LEU A 267 3.30 16.11 1.86
C LEU A 267 2.51 16.56 3.09
N TYR A 268 1.64 17.55 2.89
CA TYR A 268 0.85 18.20 3.93
C TYR A 268 -0.03 17.21 4.71
N ASP A 269 -0.80 16.41 3.98
CA ASP A 269 -1.68 15.38 4.54
C ASP A 269 -0.89 14.26 5.23
N TYR A 270 0.21 13.81 4.63
CA TYR A 270 1.04 12.74 5.23
C TYR A 270 1.66 13.21 6.55
N SER A 271 2.16 14.45 6.59
CA SER A 271 2.70 15.03 7.82
C SER A 271 1.65 15.02 8.94
N LEU A 272 0.42 15.43 8.62
CA LEU A 272 -0.70 15.43 9.55
C LEU A 272 -1.11 14.01 9.98
N PHE A 273 -1.01 13.00 9.12
CA PHE A 273 -1.32 11.62 9.47
C PHE A 273 -0.38 11.02 10.52
N PHE A 274 0.75 11.64 10.85
CA PHE A 274 1.50 11.27 12.06
C PHE A 274 0.63 11.36 13.31
N ILE A 275 -0.24 12.37 13.38
CA ILE A 275 -1.20 12.56 14.48
C ILE A 275 -2.20 11.39 14.52
N SER A 276 -2.76 11.03 13.36
CA SER A 276 -3.69 9.89 13.23
C SER A 276 -3.03 8.58 13.65
N CYS A 277 -1.84 8.28 13.13
CA CYS A 277 -1.09 7.08 13.46
C CYS A 277 -0.77 7.00 14.97
N LEU A 278 -0.36 8.11 15.58
CA LEU A 278 -0.05 8.15 17.02
C LEU A 278 -1.31 7.96 17.87
N TYR A 279 -2.41 8.62 17.50
CA TYR A 279 -3.71 8.48 18.17
C TYR A 279 -4.22 7.04 18.09
N ASP A 280 -4.32 6.48 16.88
CA ASP A 280 -4.83 5.12 16.67
C ASP A 280 -3.92 4.06 17.32
N TYR A 281 -2.60 4.28 17.32
CA TYR A 281 -1.65 3.44 18.05
C TYR A 281 -1.90 3.43 19.54
N TYR A 282 -2.11 4.61 20.15
CA TYR A 282 -2.42 4.68 21.58
C TYR A 282 -3.76 4.01 21.89
N GLU A 283 -4.81 4.27 21.11
CA GLU A 283 -6.12 3.64 21.29
C GLU A 283 -6.04 2.12 21.19
N ALA A 284 -5.19 1.59 20.30
CA ALA A 284 -5.07 0.15 20.08
C ALA A 284 -4.13 -0.56 21.07
N SER A 285 -3.11 0.13 21.60
CA SER A 285 -2.04 -0.47 22.43
C SER A 285 -2.10 -0.09 23.91
N GLY A 286 -2.67 1.07 24.24
CA GLY A 286 -2.61 1.67 25.57
C GLY A 286 -1.21 2.19 25.98
N ASP A 287 -0.23 2.24 25.07
CA ASP A 287 1.13 2.67 25.39
C ASP A 287 1.22 4.20 25.59
N ARG A 288 0.86 4.62 26.81
CA ARG A 288 0.90 6.02 27.23
C ARG A 288 2.32 6.59 27.19
N LYS A 289 3.36 5.78 27.39
CA LYS A 289 4.75 6.27 27.39
C LYS A 289 5.11 6.76 25.99
N THR A 290 4.84 5.96 24.97
CA THR A 290 5.08 6.36 23.57
C THR A 290 4.21 7.56 23.17
N LEU A 291 2.96 7.61 23.63
CA LEU A 291 2.10 8.77 23.40
C LEU A 291 2.73 10.07 23.91
N ILE A 292 3.24 10.07 25.15
CA ILE A 292 3.92 11.24 25.75
C ILE A 292 5.18 11.61 24.96
N GLU A 293 6.05 10.63 24.68
CA GLU A 293 7.34 10.88 24.03
C GLU A 293 7.20 11.43 22.61
N LEU A 294 6.14 11.05 21.89
CA LEU A 294 5.91 11.46 20.50
C LEU A 294 4.91 12.61 20.35
N TRP A 295 4.27 13.06 21.43
CA TRP A 295 3.26 14.12 21.37
C TRP A 295 3.81 15.44 20.81
N ASP A 296 5.03 15.82 21.19
CA ASP A 296 5.67 17.04 20.67
C ASP A 296 5.88 16.98 19.15
N THR A 297 6.25 15.82 18.63
CA THR A 297 6.40 15.61 17.18
C THR A 297 5.04 15.75 16.49
N ALA A 298 3.97 15.16 17.04
CA ALA A 298 2.63 15.27 16.48
C ALA A 298 2.09 16.71 16.51
N TYR A 299 2.24 17.40 17.65
CA TYR A 299 1.80 18.79 17.78
C TYR A 299 2.56 19.73 16.86
N ARG A 300 3.86 19.47 16.61
CA ARG A 300 4.64 20.26 15.67
C ARG A 300 4.08 20.22 14.24
N GLN A 301 3.44 19.12 13.83
CA GLN A 301 2.80 19.04 12.52
C GLN A 301 1.56 19.96 12.43
N ILE A 302 0.85 20.16 13.54
CA ILE A 302 -0.26 21.11 13.63
C ILE A 302 0.23 22.54 13.45
N GLU A 303 1.32 22.91 14.14
CA GLU A 303 1.89 24.26 14.04
C GLU A 303 2.30 24.59 12.62
N ILE A 304 3.02 23.67 11.96
CA ILE A 304 3.47 23.85 10.57
C ILE A 304 2.28 23.91 9.61
N ALA A 305 1.28 23.04 9.77
CA ALA A 305 0.09 23.06 8.94
C ALA A 305 -0.71 24.37 9.09
N ALA A 306 -0.78 24.92 10.31
CA ALA A 306 -1.48 26.18 10.60
C ALA A 306 -0.86 27.39 9.87
N GLU A 307 0.43 27.39 9.55
CA GLU A 307 1.08 28.46 8.77
C GLU A 307 0.46 28.61 7.37
N ARG A 308 -0.14 27.53 6.85
CA ARG A 308 -0.80 27.50 5.54
C ARG A 308 -2.26 28.00 5.58
N VAL A 309 -2.81 28.28 6.76
CA VAL A 309 -4.17 28.79 6.92
C VAL A 309 -4.16 30.31 6.78
N ASP A 310 -5.12 30.87 6.04
CA ASP A 310 -5.33 32.30 5.91
C ASP A 310 -6.25 32.87 7.00
N GLU A 311 -6.51 34.19 6.94
CA GLU A 311 -7.31 34.90 7.93
C GLU A 311 -8.79 34.49 7.97
N ASP A 312 -9.27 33.86 6.90
CA ASP A 312 -10.65 33.38 6.77
C ASP A 312 -10.81 31.93 7.23
N GLY A 313 -9.72 31.30 7.68
CA GLY A 313 -9.69 29.91 8.11
C GLY A 313 -9.69 28.94 6.93
N ILE A 314 -9.11 29.34 5.80
CA ILE A 314 -8.97 28.53 4.60
C ILE A 314 -7.51 28.12 4.41
N VAL A 315 -7.27 26.84 4.10
CA VAL A 315 -5.93 26.38 3.73
C VAL A 315 -5.59 26.95 2.35
N ARG A 316 -4.44 27.60 2.21
CA ARG A 316 -4.00 28.16 0.92
C ARG A 316 -3.66 27.06 -0.08
N ASP A 317 -4.15 27.21 -1.29
CA ASP A 317 -3.90 26.31 -2.42
C ASP A 317 -2.59 26.63 -3.14
N SER A 318 -2.05 25.65 -3.84
CA SER A 318 -0.94 25.84 -4.79
C SER A 318 -0.87 24.69 -5.80
N ASP A 319 -0.25 24.93 -6.95
CA ASP A 319 -0.20 24.01 -8.08
C ASP A 319 0.91 22.94 -7.97
N ASP A 320 1.84 23.09 -7.02
CA ASP A 320 2.88 22.10 -6.75
C ASP A 320 2.32 20.86 -6.02
N TRP A 321 3.13 19.81 -5.91
CA TRP A 321 2.72 18.56 -5.26
C TRP A 321 2.86 18.65 -3.72
N TRP A 322 2.14 19.58 -3.11
CA TRP A 322 2.23 19.88 -1.68
C TRP A 322 1.35 18.99 -0.79
N CYS A 323 0.39 18.28 -1.37
CA CYS A 323 -0.57 17.41 -0.70
C CYS A 323 -0.88 16.23 -1.63
N PHE A 324 -1.19 15.04 -1.11
CA PHE A 324 -1.49 13.87 -1.94
C PHE A 324 -2.99 13.70 -2.20
N LEU A 325 -3.77 13.33 -1.17
CA LEU A 325 -5.17 12.90 -1.21
C LEU A 325 -5.50 11.67 -2.08
N ASP A 326 -5.17 11.69 -3.37
CA ASP A 326 -5.40 10.61 -4.33
C ASP A 326 -4.50 10.77 -5.57
N TRP A 327 -4.34 9.74 -6.39
CA TRP A 327 -3.58 9.77 -7.65
C TRP A 327 -4.31 10.47 -8.82
N ASN A 328 -5.39 11.20 -8.55
CA ASN A 328 -6.13 11.91 -9.58
C ASN A 328 -5.44 13.23 -9.94
N LYS A 329 -4.87 13.31 -11.15
CA LYS A 329 -4.15 14.50 -11.65
C LYS A 329 -5.02 15.76 -11.75
N ASP A 330 -6.34 15.60 -11.94
CA ASP A 330 -7.27 16.71 -12.11
C ASP A 330 -7.81 17.22 -10.76
N LEU A 331 -7.46 16.57 -9.65
CA LEU A 331 -7.94 16.90 -8.32
C LEU A 331 -7.29 18.17 -7.76
N ASN A 332 -8.10 19.21 -7.54
CA ASN A 332 -7.72 20.31 -6.68
C ASN A 332 -7.76 19.89 -5.20
N LYS A 333 -6.72 20.23 -4.44
CA LYS A 333 -6.46 19.63 -3.12
C LYS A 333 -6.84 20.51 -1.94
N GLN A 334 -7.21 21.77 -2.17
CA GLN A 334 -7.46 22.76 -1.11
C GLN A 334 -8.51 22.30 -0.08
N ALA A 335 -9.71 21.95 -0.55
CA ALA A 335 -10.83 21.57 0.29
C ALA A 335 -10.55 20.27 1.06
N GLY A 336 -10.01 19.25 0.36
CA GLY A 336 -9.62 17.99 0.98
C GLY A 336 -8.52 18.17 2.04
N ALA A 337 -7.50 18.99 1.78
CA ALA A 337 -6.44 19.28 2.73
C ALA A 337 -6.96 20.01 3.99
N GLN A 338 -7.88 20.96 3.83
CA GLN A 338 -8.55 21.61 4.96
C GLN A 338 -9.33 20.61 5.81
N ALA A 339 -10.05 19.70 5.16
CA ALA A 339 -10.79 18.66 5.84
C ALA A 339 -9.87 17.66 6.58
N VAL A 340 -8.76 17.23 5.95
CA VAL A 340 -7.72 16.41 6.62
C VAL A 340 -7.16 17.12 7.86
N PHE A 341 -6.95 18.44 7.78
CA PHE A 341 -6.45 19.18 8.94
C PHE A 341 -7.46 19.22 10.09
N ILE A 342 -8.74 19.47 9.79
CA ILE A 342 -9.81 19.41 10.80
C ILE A 342 -9.91 17.99 11.40
N TYR A 343 -9.86 16.95 10.57
CA TYR A 343 -9.90 15.55 10.99
C TYR A 343 -8.78 15.22 11.99
N THR A 344 -7.54 15.55 11.63
CA THR A 344 -6.37 15.28 12.49
C THR A 344 -6.34 16.15 13.74
N LEU A 345 -6.83 17.40 13.68
CA LEU A 345 -6.99 18.25 14.87
C LEU A 345 -7.98 17.66 15.88
N LYS A 346 -9.06 17.01 15.42
CA LYS A 346 -10.02 16.34 16.31
C LYS A 346 -9.41 15.12 17.02
N GLN A 347 -8.48 14.42 16.38
CA GLN A 347 -7.69 13.36 17.01
C GLN A 347 -6.66 13.95 17.98
N ALA A 348 -5.95 15.02 17.59
CA ALA A 348 -5.02 15.73 18.45
C ALA A 348 -5.70 16.27 19.72
N LYS A 349 -6.94 16.74 19.62
CA LYS A 349 -7.78 17.13 20.75
C LYS A 349 -7.92 15.99 21.76
N LYS A 350 -8.21 14.77 21.29
CA LYS A 350 -8.32 13.57 22.15
C LYS A 350 -7.01 13.22 22.83
N VAL A 351 -5.89 13.36 22.11
CA VAL A 351 -4.55 13.19 22.69
C VAL A 351 -4.28 14.23 23.78
N ALA A 352 -4.53 15.51 23.52
CA ALA A 352 -4.33 16.59 24.49
C ALA A 352 -5.22 16.41 25.75
N GLU A 353 -6.48 16.00 25.58
CA GLU A 353 -7.38 15.62 26.68
C GLU A 353 -6.79 14.47 27.51
N THR A 354 -6.32 13.40 26.87
CA THR A 354 -5.73 12.21 27.50
C THR A 354 -4.45 12.54 28.28
N LEU A 355 -3.64 13.48 27.77
CA LEU A 355 -2.41 13.94 28.43
C LEU A 355 -2.65 15.08 29.43
N SER A 356 -3.89 15.59 29.55
CA SER A 356 -4.23 16.76 30.34
C SER A 356 -3.45 18.04 29.95
N ASP A 357 -3.08 18.15 28.68
CA ASP A 357 -2.36 19.28 28.10
C ASP A 357 -3.31 20.43 27.77
N SER A 358 -3.68 21.17 28.80
CA SER A 358 -4.72 22.22 28.73
C SER A 358 -4.32 23.38 27.81
N GLN A 359 -3.02 23.67 27.68
CA GLN A 359 -2.52 24.77 26.86
C GLN A 359 -2.69 24.44 25.37
N ARG A 360 -2.20 23.28 24.93
CA ARG A 360 -2.34 22.85 23.53
C ARG A 360 -3.78 22.55 23.16
N LEU A 361 -4.57 22.02 24.11
CA LEU A 361 -6.00 21.79 23.93
C LEU A 361 -6.77 23.08 23.58
N LEU A 362 -6.44 24.22 24.21
CA LEU A 362 -7.09 25.50 23.90
C LEU A 362 -6.82 25.92 22.45
N VAL A 363 -5.56 25.86 22.01
CA VAL A 363 -5.14 26.23 20.65
C VAL A 363 -5.82 25.31 19.62
N ILE A 364 -5.83 24.00 19.86
CA ILE A 364 -6.47 23.02 18.99
C ILE A 364 -7.97 23.32 18.83
N ASN A 365 -8.69 23.63 19.91
CA ASN A 365 -10.12 23.96 19.83
C ASN A 365 -10.39 25.26 19.04
N GLN A 366 -9.52 26.26 19.18
CA GLN A 366 -9.62 27.50 18.40
C GLN A 366 -9.40 27.24 16.91
N LEU A 367 -8.37 26.47 16.55
CA LEU A 367 -8.11 26.08 15.16
C LEU A 367 -9.26 25.29 14.55
N ILE A 368 -9.80 24.28 15.26
CA ILE A 368 -10.96 23.50 14.79
C ILE A 368 -12.13 24.43 14.48
N THR A 369 -12.43 25.35 15.40
CA THR A 369 -13.56 26.29 15.24
C THR A 369 -13.34 27.19 14.02
N HIS A 370 -12.14 27.76 13.89
CA HIS A 370 -11.78 28.66 12.81
C HIS A 370 -11.88 27.98 11.43
N LEU A 371 -11.25 26.81 11.28
CA LEU A 371 -11.26 26.03 10.04
C LEU A 371 -12.66 25.52 9.68
N CYS A 372 -13.46 25.09 10.65
CA CYS A 372 -14.84 24.66 10.40
C CYS A 372 -15.72 25.83 9.94
N ASN A 373 -15.50 27.03 10.47
CA ASN A 373 -16.23 28.23 10.05
C ASN A 373 -15.84 28.62 8.62
N GLY A 374 -14.55 28.63 8.28
CA GLY A 374 -14.09 28.85 6.91
C GLY A 374 -14.70 27.85 5.92
N ALA A 375 -14.65 26.55 6.26
CA ALA A 375 -15.25 25.50 5.44
C ALA A 375 -16.75 25.71 5.17
N ARG A 376 -17.54 26.05 6.21
CA ARG A 376 -19.00 26.26 6.06
C ARG A 376 -19.35 27.58 5.37
N ASN A 377 -18.54 28.62 5.53
CA ASN A 377 -18.88 29.95 5.03
C ASN A 377 -18.37 30.20 3.60
N ILE A 378 -17.29 29.53 3.18
CA ILE A 378 -16.58 29.85 1.93
C ILE A 378 -16.56 28.64 0.97
N LEU A 379 -16.21 27.47 1.49
CA LEU A 379 -16.08 26.26 0.66
C LEU A 379 -17.43 25.62 0.38
N TRP A 380 -18.33 25.59 1.36
CA TRP A 380 -19.68 25.06 1.17
C TRP A 380 -20.48 25.87 0.15
N ASP A 381 -20.94 25.20 -0.89
CA ASP A 381 -21.80 25.77 -1.93
C ASP A 381 -23.24 25.36 -1.67
N THR A 382 -24.07 26.28 -1.20
CA THR A 382 -25.47 26.01 -0.82
C THR A 382 -26.34 25.59 -2.01
N THR A 383 -25.99 26.02 -3.23
CA THR A 383 -26.76 25.72 -4.45
C THR A 383 -26.43 24.32 -4.95
N ARG A 384 -25.14 24.00 -5.04
CA ARG A 384 -24.67 22.67 -5.49
C ARG A 384 -24.73 21.61 -4.39
N LYS A 385 -24.84 22.02 -3.13
CA LYS A 385 -24.83 21.18 -1.91
C LYS A 385 -23.55 20.33 -1.80
N PHE A 386 -22.42 20.95 -2.10
CA PHE A 386 -21.09 20.34 -2.01
C PHE A 386 -20.07 21.35 -1.47
N PHE A 387 -18.99 20.86 -0.89
CA PHE A 387 -17.79 21.65 -0.65
C PHE A 387 -17.01 21.80 -1.96
N ALA A 388 -16.76 23.05 -2.33
CA ALA A 388 -15.99 23.42 -3.50
C ALA A 388 -14.51 23.62 -3.16
N SER A 389 -13.63 23.30 -4.10
CA SER A 389 -12.17 23.38 -3.94
C SER A 389 -11.53 24.30 -4.98
N GLY A 390 -10.59 25.13 -4.53
CA GLY A 390 -9.77 25.98 -5.39
C GLY A 390 -10.53 27.13 -6.05
N ALA A 391 -9.81 27.96 -6.79
CA ALA A 391 -10.37 29.15 -7.46
C ALA A 391 -11.50 28.80 -8.44
N ASN A 392 -11.43 27.62 -9.07
CA ASN A 392 -12.45 27.13 -10.01
C ASN A 392 -13.67 26.50 -9.33
N ARG A 393 -13.72 26.49 -7.98
CA ARG A 393 -14.79 25.89 -7.18
C ARG A 393 -15.13 24.45 -7.62
N GLN A 394 -14.09 23.64 -7.85
CA GLN A 394 -14.20 22.25 -8.32
C GLN A 394 -14.95 21.40 -7.29
N ILE A 395 -15.78 20.47 -7.75
CA ILE A 395 -16.42 19.45 -6.92
C ILE A 395 -15.73 18.12 -7.20
N SER A 396 -15.27 17.45 -6.14
CA SER A 396 -14.62 16.14 -6.23
C SER A 396 -15.08 15.21 -5.10
N TYR A 397 -14.99 13.90 -5.33
CA TYR A 397 -15.24 12.88 -4.30
C TYR A 397 -14.36 13.11 -3.06
N ALA A 398 -13.05 13.29 -3.27
CA ALA A 398 -12.09 13.47 -2.19
C ALA A 398 -12.47 14.60 -1.22
N SER A 399 -12.88 15.76 -1.75
CA SER A 399 -13.30 16.90 -0.92
C SER A 399 -14.48 16.54 -0.02
N GLN A 400 -15.52 15.89 -0.58
CA GLN A 400 -16.73 15.58 0.18
C GLN A 400 -16.45 14.52 1.24
N VAL A 401 -15.74 13.46 0.87
CA VAL A 401 -15.40 12.34 1.75
C VAL A 401 -14.59 12.83 2.95
N TRP A 402 -13.55 13.62 2.71
CA TRP A 402 -12.75 14.14 3.81
C TRP A 402 -13.55 15.09 4.72
N PHE A 403 -14.47 15.90 4.18
CA PHE A 403 -15.32 16.75 5.03
C PHE A 403 -16.32 15.98 5.89
N VAL A 404 -16.82 14.84 5.38
CA VAL A 404 -17.63 13.92 6.17
C VAL A 404 -16.80 13.32 7.31
N LEU A 405 -15.61 12.79 7.00
CA LEU A 405 -14.70 12.24 8.02
C LEU A 405 -14.31 13.29 9.06
N ALA A 406 -14.08 14.53 8.62
CA ALA A 406 -13.78 15.66 9.47
C ALA A 406 -14.96 16.12 10.34
N GLU A 407 -16.17 15.60 10.12
CA GLU A 407 -17.41 15.93 10.83
C GLU A 407 -17.63 17.44 10.93
N VAL A 408 -17.52 18.14 9.80
CA VAL A 408 -17.88 19.56 9.72
C VAL A 408 -19.40 19.73 9.79
N PHE A 409 -20.16 18.79 9.28
CA PHE A 409 -21.60 18.68 9.52
C PHE A 409 -21.92 17.52 10.46
N ASP A 410 -23.16 17.53 10.96
CA ASP A 410 -23.66 16.40 11.75
C ASP A 410 -23.84 15.14 10.88
N LYS A 411 -24.02 14.00 11.55
CA LYS A 411 -24.11 12.69 10.92
C LYS A 411 -25.22 12.59 9.86
N ASN A 412 -26.38 13.20 10.09
CA ASN A 412 -27.50 13.12 9.15
C ASN A 412 -27.22 13.97 7.90
N GLN A 413 -26.66 15.17 8.09
CA GLN A 413 -26.22 16.02 7.00
C GLN A 413 -25.13 15.34 6.17
N ASN A 414 -24.18 14.67 6.81
CA ASN A 414 -23.13 13.89 6.13
C ASN A 414 -23.69 12.73 5.33
N ALA A 415 -24.67 11.99 5.87
CA ALA A 415 -25.35 10.93 5.12
C ALA A 415 -26.05 11.47 3.86
N GLU A 416 -26.75 12.61 3.97
CA GLU A 416 -27.38 13.23 2.81
C GLU A 416 -26.36 13.76 1.79
N LEU A 417 -25.24 14.30 2.25
CA LEU A 417 -24.11 14.70 1.38
C LEU A 417 -23.55 13.50 0.61
N LEU A 418 -23.33 12.35 1.26
CA LEU A 418 -22.83 11.15 0.59
C LEU A 418 -23.84 10.55 -0.40
N LYS A 419 -25.13 10.51 -0.05
CA LYS A 419 -26.18 10.08 -0.99
C LYS A 419 -26.23 10.98 -2.22
N HIS A 420 -26.15 12.30 -2.00
CA HIS A 420 -26.10 13.28 -3.09
C HIS A 420 -24.84 13.11 -3.94
N LEU A 421 -23.67 12.88 -3.32
CA LEU A 421 -22.42 12.60 -4.02
C LEU A 421 -22.51 11.38 -4.92
N ILE A 422 -23.02 10.25 -4.40
CA ILE A 422 -23.18 9.00 -5.14
C ILE A 422 -24.12 9.19 -6.34
N LYS A 423 -25.20 9.96 -6.13
CA LYS A 423 -26.19 10.21 -7.18
C LYS A 423 -25.66 11.12 -8.28
N GLU A 424 -25.01 12.23 -7.92
CA GLU A 424 -24.52 13.22 -8.90
C GLU A 424 -23.23 12.76 -9.59
N ASN A 425 -22.42 11.93 -8.92
CA ASN A 425 -21.20 11.31 -9.45
C ASN A 425 -20.30 12.31 -10.22
N PRO A 426 -19.70 13.30 -9.52
CA PRO A 426 -18.87 14.32 -10.18
C PRO A 426 -17.69 13.70 -10.94
N SER A 427 -17.28 14.37 -12.03
CA SER A 427 -16.26 13.86 -12.96
C SER A 427 -14.88 13.62 -12.31
N VAL A 428 -14.57 14.35 -11.23
CA VAL A 428 -13.35 14.12 -10.43
C VAL A 428 -13.64 13.03 -9.39
N GLY A 429 -13.57 11.78 -9.88
CA GLY A 429 -13.77 10.57 -9.11
C GLY A 429 -12.55 10.12 -8.29
N MET A 430 -12.72 9.00 -7.58
CA MET A 430 -11.66 8.31 -6.83
C MET A 430 -10.92 7.33 -7.75
N VAL A 431 -9.59 7.30 -7.67
CA VAL A 431 -8.73 6.48 -8.54
C VAL A 431 -8.14 5.28 -7.79
N THR A 432 -7.81 5.45 -6.51
CA THR A 432 -7.06 4.44 -5.75
C THR A 432 -7.92 3.74 -4.69
N PRO A 433 -7.62 2.48 -4.36
CA PRO A 433 -8.18 1.83 -3.18
C PRO A 433 -7.93 2.61 -1.88
N TYR A 434 -6.85 3.40 -1.82
CA TYR A 434 -6.59 4.35 -0.73
C TYR A 434 -7.72 5.37 -0.57
N MET A 435 -8.18 6.03 -1.64
CA MET A 435 -9.29 6.97 -1.54
C MET A 435 -10.63 6.24 -1.29
N TYR A 436 -10.82 5.05 -1.88
CA TYR A 436 -11.99 4.21 -1.58
C TYR A 436 -12.06 3.80 -0.10
N HIS A 437 -10.94 3.54 0.57
CA HIS A 437 -10.92 3.28 2.02
C HIS A 437 -11.65 4.39 2.79
N HIS A 438 -11.25 5.64 2.55
CA HIS A 438 -11.81 6.81 3.23
C HIS A 438 -13.29 6.99 2.89
N PHE A 439 -13.72 6.65 1.67
CA PHE A 439 -15.12 6.66 1.28
C PHE A 439 -15.94 5.61 2.03
N ILE A 440 -15.42 4.39 2.17
CA ILE A 440 -16.05 3.34 2.99
C ILE A 440 -16.15 3.78 4.46
N GLU A 441 -15.08 4.37 5.01
CA GLU A 441 -15.07 4.89 6.37
C GLU A 441 -16.14 5.99 6.57
N ALA A 442 -16.25 6.93 5.62
CA ALA A 442 -17.24 8.01 5.65
C ALA A 442 -18.68 7.49 5.60
N LEU A 443 -18.95 6.46 4.78
CA LEU A 443 -20.24 5.78 4.73
C LEU A 443 -20.58 5.12 6.08
N ILE A 444 -19.64 4.36 6.65
CA ILE A 444 -19.84 3.69 7.93
C ILE A 444 -20.07 4.70 9.07
N GLN A 445 -19.29 5.78 9.11
CA GLN A 445 -19.45 6.86 10.10
C GLN A 445 -20.81 7.58 9.97
N SER A 446 -21.39 7.57 8.77
CA SER A 446 -22.70 8.15 8.46
C SER A 446 -23.86 7.14 8.57
N ASP A 447 -23.66 6.01 9.25
CA ASP A 447 -24.62 4.90 9.40
C ASP A 447 -25.07 4.23 8.08
N MET A 448 -24.34 4.42 6.99
CA MET A 448 -24.61 3.83 5.66
C MET A 448 -23.85 2.50 5.46
N LYS A 449 -23.98 1.58 6.43
CA LYS A 449 -23.20 0.34 6.46
C LYS A 449 -23.54 -0.64 5.32
N ASP A 450 -24.77 -0.62 4.81
CA ASP A 450 -25.18 -1.51 3.73
C ASP A 450 -24.61 -1.02 2.39
N GLU A 451 -24.63 0.28 2.14
CA GLU A 451 -23.99 0.93 1.00
C GLU A 451 -22.47 0.71 1.03
N ALA A 452 -21.83 0.89 2.19
CA ALA A 452 -20.42 0.58 2.37
C ALA A 452 -20.07 -0.87 1.99
N LEU A 453 -20.90 -1.83 2.40
CA LEU A 453 -20.72 -3.24 2.05
C LEU A 453 -20.89 -3.49 0.55
N GLN A 454 -21.83 -2.80 -0.11
CA GLN A 454 -21.99 -2.89 -1.55
C GLN A 454 -20.75 -2.39 -2.29
N TYR A 455 -20.14 -1.29 -1.85
CA TYR A 455 -18.91 -0.78 -2.45
C TYR A 455 -17.69 -1.65 -2.16
N LEU A 456 -17.58 -2.26 -0.98
CA LEU A 456 -16.56 -3.28 -0.70
C LEU A 456 -16.67 -4.44 -1.71
N ARG A 457 -17.89 -4.94 -1.93
CA ARG A 457 -18.17 -6.03 -2.87
C ARG A 457 -17.96 -5.66 -4.33
N SER A 458 -18.34 -4.45 -4.74
CA SER A 458 -18.21 -4.02 -6.14
C SER A 458 -16.78 -3.69 -6.52
N TYR A 459 -15.99 -3.12 -5.60
CA TYR A 459 -14.62 -2.68 -5.89
C TYR A 459 -13.58 -3.77 -5.56
N TRP A 460 -13.43 -4.14 -4.29
CA TRP A 460 -12.48 -5.20 -3.89
C TRP A 460 -12.95 -6.58 -4.31
N GLY A 461 -14.25 -6.85 -4.26
CA GLY A 461 -14.79 -8.11 -4.77
C GLY A 461 -14.58 -8.27 -6.29
N ALA A 462 -14.43 -7.19 -7.05
CA ALA A 462 -14.04 -7.28 -8.46
C ALA A 462 -12.57 -7.68 -8.62
N MET A 463 -11.64 -7.10 -7.85
CA MET A 463 -10.23 -7.57 -7.84
C MET A 463 -10.13 -9.07 -7.48
N VAL A 464 -10.90 -9.53 -6.48
CA VAL A 464 -10.96 -10.96 -6.12
C VAL A 464 -11.47 -11.82 -7.28
N LYS A 465 -12.50 -11.36 -8.01
CA LYS A 465 -13.04 -12.07 -9.19
C LYS A 465 -12.04 -12.13 -10.34
N ASP A 466 -11.21 -11.10 -10.48
CA ASP A 466 -10.12 -11.07 -11.46
C ASP A 466 -8.93 -11.96 -11.06
N GLY A 467 -9.00 -12.64 -9.91
CA GLY A 467 -7.99 -13.60 -9.46
C GLY A 467 -6.87 -13.00 -8.61
N ALA A 468 -7.08 -11.83 -8.01
CA ALA A 468 -6.12 -11.20 -7.12
C ALA A 468 -5.75 -12.10 -5.92
N ASP A 469 -4.44 -12.31 -5.72
CA ASP A 469 -3.88 -12.91 -4.50
C ASP A 469 -3.61 -11.89 -3.40
N CYS A 470 -3.27 -10.66 -3.82
CA CYS A 470 -3.11 -9.47 -3.01
C CYS A 470 -3.85 -8.31 -3.68
N PHE A 471 -4.23 -7.29 -2.92
CA PHE A 471 -4.89 -6.11 -3.50
C PHE A 471 -3.88 -5.14 -4.10
N TYR A 472 -4.29 -4.51 -5.20
CA TYR A 472 -3.41 -3.76 -6.09
C TYR A 472 -3.30 -2.30 -5.66
N GLU A 473 -2.18 -1.65 -5.97
CA GLU A 473 -1.96 -0.22 -5.72
C GLU A 473 -2.98 0.67 -6.43
N VAL A 474 -3.25 0.33 -7.70
CA VAL A 474 -4.16 1.02 -8.59
C VAL A 474 -5.07 -0.01 -9.23
N TYR A 475 -6.36 0.27 -9.25
CA TYR A 475 -7.35 -0.61 -9.85
C TYR A 475 -8.51 0.20 -10.41
N ASP A 476 -8.66 0.15 -11.73
CA ASP A 476 -9.88 0.57 -12.42
C ASP A 476 -10.63 -0.70 -12.88
N PRO A 477 -11.84 -0.96 -12.37
CA PRO A 477 -12.67 -2.07 -12.84
C PRO A 477 -12.91 -2.08 -14.35
N ASN A 478 -12.88 -0.91 -14.99
CA ASN A 478 -13.17 -0.71 -16.42
C ASN A 478 -11.92 -0.60 -17.30
N ASP A 479 -10.72 -0.47 -16.70
CA ASP A 479 -9.45 -0.38 -17.42
C ASP A 479 -8.36 -1.20 -16.71
N LYS A 480 -8.13 -2.43 -17.20
CA LYS A 480 -7.10 -3.33 -16.67
C LYS A 480 -5.66 -2.90 -17.03
N TYR A 481 -5.50 -1.85 -17.83
CA TYR A 481 -4.20 -1.27 -18.19
C TYR A 481 -3.87 0.02 -17.44
N ALA A 482 -4.79 0.49 -16.59
CA ALA A 482 -4.63 1.72 -15.83
C ALA A 482 -3.31 1.73 -15.04
N SER A 483 -2.51 2.78 -15.27
CA SER A 483 -1.29 3.03 -14.54
C SER A 483 -1.01 4.53 -14.46
N PRO A 484 -0.79 5.10 -13.27
CA PRO A 484 -0.33 6.48 -13.13
C PRO A 484 1.14 6.64 -13.56
N TYR A 485 1.85 5.53 -13.80
CA TYR A 485 3.28 5.49 -14.09
C TYR A 485 3.59 5.25 -15.57
N GLY A 486 2.57 5.14 -16.41
CA GLY A 486 2.67 4.93 -17.86
C GLY A 486 2.62 3.47 -18.32
N SER A 487 2.77 2.49 -17.41
CA SER A 487 2.66 1.07 -17.76
C SER A 487 2.30 0.22 -16.54
N ARG A 488 1.39 -0.75 -16.72
CA ARG A 488 0.91 -1.60 -15.63
C ARG A 488 1.94 -2.59 -15.10
N ILE A 489 2.98 -2.94 -15.88
CA ILE A 489 4.01 -3.89 -15.43
C ILE A 489 4.83 -3.35 -14.25
N ILE A 490 4.81 -2.03 -14.00
CA ILE A 490 5.47 -1.42 -12.84
C ILE A 490 4.52 -1.08 -11.68
N ASN A 491 3.21 -1.22 -11.88
CA ASN A 491 2.24 -1.09 -10.79
C ASN A 491 2.54 -2.16 -9.73
N SER A 492 2.32 -1.86 -8.45
CA SER A 492 2.39 -2.89 -7.41
C SER A 492 1.07 -3.66 -7.36
N TYR A 493 1.13 -4.99 -7.51
CA TYR A 493 -0.04 -5.88 -7.37
C TYR A 493 -0.16 -6.47 -5.95
N CYS A 494 0.66 -6.00 -5.02
CA CYS A 494 0.55 -6.25 -3.59
C CYS A 494 0.84 -4.94 -2.86
N HIS A 495 -0.18 -4.11 -2.65
CA HIS A 495 -0.01 -2.79 -2.06
C HIS A 495 -0.85 -2.60 -0.81
N ALA A 496 -0.19 -2.21 0.26
CA ALA A 496 -0.72 -2.34 1.60
C ALA A 496 -1.90 -1.40 1.87
N TRP A 497 -1.92 -0.19 1.29
CA TRP A 497 -3.07 0.71 1.43
C TRP A 497 -4.40 0.12 0.90
N SER A 498 -4.34 -0.97 0.13
CA SER A 498 -5.50 -1.62 -0.48
C SER A 498 -5.99 -2.79 0.34
N GLY A 499 -5.23 -3.26 1.33
CA GLY A 499 -5.60 -4.36 2.22
C GLY A 499 -6.59 -3.99 3.33
N THR A 500 -7.23 -2.82 3.26
CA THR A 500 -8.17 -2.35 4.29
C THR A 500 -9.52 -3.08 4.40
N PRO A 501 -10.02 -3.88 3.44
CA PRO A 501 -11.24 -4.66 3.66
C PRO A 501 -11.21 -5.51 4.93
N ALA A 502 -10.06 -6.11 5.28
CA ALA A 502 -9.92 -6.87 6.52
C ALA A 502 -10.24 -6.03 7.77
N TYR A 503 -9.84 -4.75 7.80
CA TYR A 503 -10.20 -3.85 8.90
C TYR A 503 -11.72 -3.65 8.99
N PHE A 504 -12.38 -3.35 7.87
CA PHE A 504 -13.81 -3.09 7.85
C PHE A 504 -14.63 -4.34 8.19
N ILE A 505 -14.31 -5.48 7.56
CA ILE A 505 -14.98 -6.77 7.78
C ILE A 505 -14.88 -7.15 9.26
N ARG A 506 -13.65 -7.14 9.82
CA ARG A 506 -13.38 -7.56 11.20
C ARG A 506 -13.90 -6.58 12.25
N LYS A 507 -14.07 -5.31 11.91
CA LYS A 507 -14.55 -4.29 12.88
C LYS A 507 -16.06 -4.09 12.85
N TYR A 508 -16.69 -4.19 11.68
CA TYR A 508 -18.08 -3.73 11.50
C TYR A 508 -19.04 -4.81 10.97
N TYR A 509 -18.54 -5.93 10.47
CA TYR A 509 -19.36 -6.94 9.78
C TYR A 509 -19.17 -8.37 10.30
N LEU A 510 -18.56 -8.58 11.47
CA LEU A 510 -18.39 -9.93 12.04
C LEU A 510 -19.71 -10.61 12.43
N ASP A 511 -20.77 -9.82 12.67
CA ASP A 511 -22.09 -10.32 13.09
C ASP A 511 -23.08 -10.47 11.92
N LYS A 512 -22.63 -10.29 10.66
CA LYS A 512 -23.50 -10.36 9.48
C LYS A 512 -23.66 -11.75 8.89
#